data_AF-Q8MZW3-F1
#
_entry.id   AF-Q8MZW3-F1
#
_cell.length_a   1.000
_cell.length_b   1.000
_cell.length_c   1.000
_cell.angle_alpha   90.00
_cell.angle_beta   90.00
_cell.angle_gamma   90.00
#
_symmetry.space_group_name_H-M   'P 1'
#
loop_
_entity.id
_entity.type
_entity.pdbx_description
1 polymer ?
#
loop_
_entity_poly.entity_id
_entity_poly.type
_entity_poly.pdbx_seq_one_letter_code
_entity_poly.pdbx_strand_id
1 'polypeptide(L)'
;AHRLWSHRAYRARLPLRIILALLFTVTGQRDIYTWALDHRVHHKYAETVADPHDIRRGFWFAHVGWLVLTPHPAVEDRRIALRPTCADLIADPVVRLQKQFFIPMFALLNIAIPIWVPWYCWNETLVNSFVISFVMRFTITLNIAFCVNSFAHLWGNKPYDRFVKSVENSLVSLAALGEGFHNYH
;
A
#
# COMPACT_ATOMS: atom_id res chain seq x y z
N ALA A 1 0.41 -4.63 -5.71
CA ALA A 1 0.31 -3.28 -6.30
C ALA A 1 1.68 -2.76 -6.74
N HIS A 2 2.62 -2.64 -5.82
CA HIS A 2 3.97 -2.09 -5.98
C HIS A 2 4.78 -2.52 -7.23
N ARG A 3 5.52 -3.64 -7.18
CA ARG A 3 6.46 -4.01 -8.27
C ARG A 3 5.80 -4.25 -9.63
N LEU A 4 4.62 -4.88 -9.65
CA LEU A 4 3.91 -5.25 -10.89
C LEU A 4 3.20 -4.06 -11.54
N TRP A 5 2.33 -3.36 -10.81
CA TRP A 5 1.44 -2.36 -11.40
C TRP A 5 2.01 -0.94 -11.27
N SER A 6 2.68 -0.60 -10.16
CA SER A 6 3.28 0.73 -10.02
C SER A 6 4.56 0.88 -10.84
N HIS A 7 5.47 -0.10 -10.75
CA HIS A 7 6.79 -0.04 -11.37
C HIS A 7 6.95 -0.83 -12.67
N ARG A 8 6.03 -1.76 -12.96
CA ARG A 8 6.12 -2.66 -14.13
C ARG A 8 7.45 -3.42 -14.20
N ALA A 9 8.00 -3.79 -13.04
CA ALA A 9 9.29 -4.48 -12.92
C ALA A 9 9.28 -5.89 -13.53
N TYR A 10 8.10 -6.48 -13.73
CA TYR A 10 7.91 -7.76 -14.41
C TYR A 10 6.54 -7.84 -15.08
N ARG A 11 6.33 -8.87 -15.91
CA ARG A 11 5.03 -9.18 -16.53
C ARG A 11 4.45 -10.45 -15.92
N ALA A 12 3.15 -10.43 -15.64
CA ALA A 12 2.41 -11.57 -15.09
C ALA A 12 1.31 -12.03 -16.05
N ARG A 13 1.16 -13.35 -16.20
CA ARG A 13 0.01 -13.94 -16.91
C ARG A 13 -1.29 -13.72 -16.12
N LEU A 14 -2.43 -13.85 -16.80
CA LEU A 14 -3.74 -13.57 -16.21
C LEU A 14 -4.01 -14.28 -14.87
N PRO A 15 -3.70 -15.59 -14.69
CA PRO A 15 -3.96 -16.26 -13.41
C PRO A 15 -3.24 -15.60 -12.23
N LEU A 16 -1.95 -15.27 -12.40
CA LEU A 16 -1.17 -14.61 -11.37
C LEU A 16 -1.68 -13.19 -11.08
N ARG A 17 -2.07 -12.44 -12.12
CA ARG A 17 -2.66 -11.09 -11.93
C ARG A 17 -3.94 -11.14 -11.10
N ILE A 18 -4.81 -12.10 -11.35
CA ILE A 18 -6.05 -12.30 -10.57
C ILE A 18 -5.71 -12.62 -9.12
N ILE A 19 -4.82 -13.59 -8.88
CA ILE A 19 -4.39 -13.96 -7.53
C ILE A 19 -3.83 -12.75 -6.78
N LEU A 20 -2.92 -11.99 -7.41
CA LEU A 20 -2.32 -10.81 -6.80
C LEU A 20 -3.34 -9.70 -6.54
N ALA A 21 -4.38 -9.56 -7.37
CA ALA A 21 -5.43 -8.58 -7.16
C ALA A 21 -6.34 -8.94 -5.98
N LEU A 22 -6.66 -10.23 -5.83
CA LEU A 22 -7.39 -10.74 -4.66
C LEU A 22 -6.58 -10.56 -3.37
N LEU A 23 -5.31 -10.97 -3.38
CA LEU A 23 -4.40 -10.81 -2.23
C LEU A 23 -4.20 -9.33 -1.88
N PHE A 24 -4.07 -8.45 -2.86
CA PHE A 24 -3.98 -7.01 -2.59
C PHE A 24 -5.29 -6.46 -2.01
N THR A 25 -6.45 -6.98 -2.44
CA THR A 25 -7.73 -6.57 -1.85
C THR A 25 -7.83 -7.00 -0.38
N VAL A 26 -7.26 -8.16 -0.03
CA VAL A 26 -7.12 -8.62 1.37
C VAL A 26 -6.25 -7.66 2.21
N THR A 27 -5.34 -6.86 1.64
CA THR A 27 -4.55 -5.91 2.44
C THR A 27 -5.30 -4.63 2.78
N GLY A 28 -6.43 -4.33 2.09
CA GLY A 28 -7.29 -3.18 2.37
C GLY A 28 -6.68 -1.80 2.06
N GLN A 29 -5.60 -1.72 1.29
CA GLN A 29 -4.89 -0.47 0.99
C GLN A 29 -5.46 0.29 -0.23
N ARG A 30 -6.79 0.38 -0.36
CA ARG A 30 -7.51 0.94 -1.54
C ARG A 30 -7.38 0.08 -2.81
N ASP A 31 -8.01 0.52 -3.89
CA ASP A 31 -7.91 -0.13 -5.20
C ASP A 31 -6.52 0.02 -5.84
N ILE A 32 -6.14 -0.95 -6.67
CA ILE A 32 -4.80 -1.02 -7.30
C ILE A 32 -4.48 0.25 -8.08
N TYR A 33 -5.46 0.79 -8.83
CA TYR A 33 -5.24 1.99 -9.64
C TYR A 33 -4.89 3.18 -8.75
N THR A 34 -5.69 3.42 -7.71
CA THR A 34 -5.48 4.57 -6.82
C THR A 34 -4.17 4.44 -6.04
N TRP A 35 -3.88 3.25 -5.51
CA TRP A 35 -2.62 2.99 -4.81
C TRP A 35 -1.41 3.20 -5.74
N ALA A 36 -1.46 2.66 -6.96
CA ALA A 36 -0.35 2.80 -7.90
C ALA A 36 -0.16 4.24 -8.40
N LEU A 37 -1.25 5.01 -8.57
CA LEU A 37 -1.18 6.43 -8.86
C LEU A 37 -0.48 7.20 -7.73
N ASP A 38 -0.92 7.02 -6.49
CA ASP A 38 -0.30 7.65 -5.31
C ASP A 38 1.18 7.27 -5.20
N HIS A 39 1.50 5.99 -5.44
CA HIS A 39 2.88 5.50 -5.41
C HIS A 39 3.77 6.11 -6.51
N ARG A 40 3.24 6.28 -7.73
CA ARG A 40 3.95 6.97 -8.83
C ARG A 40 4.14 8.46 -8.53
N VAL A 41 3.17 9.10 -7.88
CA VAL A 41 3.29 10.48 -7.40
C VAL A 41 4.41 10.56 -6.36
N HIS A 42 4.40 9.67 -5.37
CA HIS A 42 5.44 9.58 -4.35
C HIS A 42 6.84 9.46 -4.96
N HIS A 43 7.09 8.48 -5.84
CA HIS A 43 8.42 8.35 -6.45
C HIS A 43 8.86 9.56 -7.27
N LYS A 44 7.94 10.18 -8.01
CA LYS A 44 8.28 11.31 -8.88
C LYS A 44 8.53 12.60 -8.10
N TYR A 45 7.88 12.76 -6.96
CA TYR A 45 7.88 14.00 -6.17
C TYR A 45 8.28 13.76 -4.72
N ALA A 46 9.03 12.69 -4.45
CA ALA A 46 9.48 12.29 -3.13
C ALA A 46 10.14 13.48 -2.43
N GLU A 47 9.90 13.63 -1.13
CA GLU A 47 10.51 14.69 -0.33
C GLU A 47 10.17 16.11 -0.85
N THR A 48 8.97 16.25 -1.40
CA THR A 48 8.35 17.55 -1.75
C THR A 48 6.95 17.66 -1.15
N VAL A 49 6.35 18.85 -1.21
CA VAL A 49 4.97 19.06 -0.72
C VAL A 49 3.92 18.36 -1.60
N ALA A 50 4.34 17.81 -2.73
CA ALA A 50 3.52 17.00 -3.62
C ALA A 50 3.65 15.49 -3.36
N ASP A 51 4.51 15.07 -2.43
CA ASP A 51 4.57 13.70 -1.94
C ASP A 51 3.36 13.41 -1.03
N PRO A 52 2.52 12.39 -1.33
CA PRO A 52 1.36 12.05 -0.50
C PRO A 52 1.71 11.81 0.97
N HIS A 53 2.90 11.25 1.24
CA HIS A 53 3.36 10.90 2.58
C HIS A 53 4.72 11.53 2.90
N ASP A 54 4.88 12.81 2.53
CA ASP A 54 6.09 13.63 2.72
C ASP A 54 6.74 13.47 4.11
N ILE A 55 7.86 12.73 4.16
CA ILE A 55 8.63 12.48 5.37
C ILE A 55 9.21 13.75 6.02
N ARG A 56 9.31 14.86 5.28
CA ARG A 56 9.79 16.14 5.84
C ARG A 56 8.79 16.75 6.82
N ARG A 57 7.52 16.31 6.80
CA ARG A 57 6.50 16.65 7.81
C ARG A 57 6.61 15.80 9.08
N GLY A 58 7.59 14.91 9.16
CA GLY A 58 7.90 14.10 10.33
C GLY A 58 7.27 12.71 10.30
N PHE A 59 7.75 11.87 11.24
CA PHE A 59 7.38 10.45 11.34
C PHE A 59 5.87 10.22 11.34
N TRP A 60 5.12 10.90 12.21
CA TRP A 60 3.69 10.66 12.36
C TRP A 60 2.89 11.00 11.12
N PHE A 61 3.28 12.05 10.38
CA PHE A 61 2.63 12.38 9.12
C PHE A 61 2.84 11.29 8.08
N ALA A 62 4.09 10.89 7.84
CA ALA A 62 4.42 9.88 6.84
C ALA A 62 3.91 8.47 7.20
N HIS A 63 3.82 8.16 8.50
CA HIS A 63 3.32 6.86 8.96
C HIS A 63 1.80 6.76 8.79
N VAL A 64 1.01 7.69 9.33
CA VAL A 64 -0.47 7.58 9.28
C VAL A 64 -1.19 8.92 9.08
N GLY A 65 -0.54 10.04 9.43
CA GLY A 65 -1.16 11.37 9.35
C GLY A 65 -1.65 11.73 7.96
N TRP A 66 -0.95 11.28 6.91
CA TRP A 66 -1.35 11.51 5.52
C TRP A 66 -2.71 10.89 5.13
N LEU A 67 -3.17 9.86 5.85
CA LEU A 67 -4.48 9.23 5.61
C LEU A 67 -5.63 9.97 6.29
N VAL A 68 -5.37 10.62 7.41
CA VAL A 68 -6.42 11.24 8.26
C VAL A 68 -6.52 12.75 8.07
N LEU A 69 -5.51 13.37 7.45
CA LEU A 69 -5.47 14.79 7.14
C LEU A 69 -5.82 15.03 5.67
N THR A 70 -6.38 16.22 5.38
CA THR A 70 -6.58 16.67 4.01
C THR A 70 -5.22 16.75 3.28
N PRO A 71 -5.09 16.14 2.09
CA PRO A 71 -3.87 16.23 1.29
C PRO A 71 -3.53 17.68 0.95
N HIS A 72 -2.24 18.00 0.87
CA HIS A 72 -1.80 19.30 0.37
C HIS A 72 -2.25 19.47 -1.11
N PRO A 73 -2.69 20.66 -1.56
CA PRO A 73 -3.20 20.86 -2.93
C PRO A 73 -2.24 20.38 -4.03
N ALA A 74 -0.94 20.59 -3.84
CA ALA A 74 0.09 20.11 -4.76
C ALA A 74 0.06 18.58 -4.99
N VAL A 75 -0.35 17.79 -3.99
CA VAL A 75 -0.51 16.33 -4.16
C VAL A 75 -1.63 16.03 -5.17
N GLU A 76 -2.75 16.73 -5.08
CA GLU A 76 -3.87 16.52 -6.01
C GLU A 76 -3.54 17.02 -7.42
N ASP A 77 -2.87 18.16 -7.54
CA ASP A 77 -2.37 18.65 -8.82
C ASP A 77 -1.46 17.62 -9.49
N ARG A 78 -0.56 16.99 -8.72
CA ARG A 78 0.35 15.96 -9.24
C ARG A 78 -0.34 14.64 -9.54
N ARG A 79 -1.36 14.24 -8.77
CA ARG A 79 -2.23 13.11 -9.14
C ARG A 79 -2.87 13.35 -10.49
N ILE A 80 -3.53 14.50 -10.68
CA ILE A 80 -4.20 14.85 -11.94
C ILE A 80 -3.19 14.82 -13.09
N ALA A 81 -2.03 15.44 -12.92
CA ALA A 81 -0.97 15.48 -13.94
C ALA A 81 -0.42 14.08 -14.29
N LEU A 82 -0.43 13.13 -13.36
CA LEU A 82 0.06 11.76 -13.58
C LEU A 82 -1.03 10.78 -14.06
N ARG A 83 -2.33 11.10 -13.96
CA ARG A 83 -3.42 10.22 -14.44
C ARG A 83 -3.21 9.74 -15.89
N PRO A 84 -2.80 10.58 -16.87
CA PRO A 84 -2.54 10.11 -18.23
C PRO A 84 -1.45 9.05 -18.34
N THR A 85 -0.47 9.06 -17.42
CA THR A 85 0.61 8.06 -17.37
C THR A 85 0.15 6.70 -16.82
N CYS A 86 -1.05 6.66 -16.23
CA CYS A 86 -1.69 5.47 -15.66
C CYS A 86 -2.69 4.79 -16.61
N ALA A 87 -2.67 5.13 -17.91
CA ALA A 87 -3.52 4.49 -18.91
C ALA A 87 -3.32 2.96 -18.98
N ASP A 88 -2.11 2.49 -18.66
CA ASP A 88 -1.79 1.06 -18.57
C ASP A 88 -2.62 0.32 -17.51
N LEU A 89 -2.88 0.98 -16.38
CA LEU A 89 -3.63 0.42 -15.27
C LEU A 89 -5.10 0.27 -15.64
N ILE A 90 -5.68 1.25 -16.34
CA ILE A 90 -7.07 1.19 -16.80
C ILE A 90 -7.25 0.19 -17.95
N ALA A 91 -6.22 0.02 -18.78
CA ALA A 91 -6.20 -0.97 -19.85
C ALA A 91 -6.20 -2.41 -19.29
N ASP A 92 -5.62 -2.65 -18.11
CA ASP A 92 -5.66 -3.96 -17.46
C ASP A 92 -7.07 -4.27 -16.92
N PRO A 93 -7.78 -5.28 -17.49
CA PRO A 93 -9.14 -5.62 -17.04
C PRO A 93 -9.18 -6.07 -15.58
N VAL A 94 -8.10 -6.68 -15.06
CA VAL A 94 -8.04 -7.11 -13.65
C VAL A 94 -8.06 -5.90 -12.72
N VAL A 95 -7.27 -4.88 -13.04
CA VAL A 95 -7.21 -3.63 -12.26
C VAL A 95 -8.54 -2.87 -12.35
N ARG A 96 -9.13 -2.79 -13.54
CA ARG A 96 -10.42 -2.11 -13.75
C ARG A 96 -11.55 -2.78 -12.95
N LEU A 97 -11.65 -4.11 -13.00
CA LEU A 97 -12.63 -4.86 -12.22
C LEU A 97 -12.39 -4.73 -10.72
N GLN A 98 -11.14 -4.87 -10.27
CA GLN A 98 -10.80 -4.72 -8.85
C GLN A 98 -11.14 -3.33 -8.34
N LYS A 99 -10.92 -2.27 -9.13
CA LYS A 99 -11.33 -0.91 -8.78
C LYS A 99 -12.85 -0.77 -8.66
N GLN A 100 -13.60 -1.30 -9.62
CA GLN A 100 -15.07 -1.20 -9.62
C GLN A 100 -15.69 -1.94 -8.43
N PHE A 101 -15.15 -3.11 -8.07
CA PHE A 101 -15.68 -3.97 -7.02
C PHE A 101 -14.89 -3.89 -5.71
N PHE A 102 -14.00 -2.90 -5.54
CA PHE A 102 -13.11 -2.85 -4.39
C PHE A 102 -13.86 -2.88 -3.05
N ILE A 103 -14.89 -2.05 -2.88
CA ILE A 103 -15.65 -1.96 -1.63
C ILE A 103 -16.31 -3.30 -1.26
N PRO A 104 -17.15 -3.91 -2.14
CA PRO A 104 -17.75 -5.19 -1.80
C PRO A 104 -16.71 -6.31 -1.64
N MET A 105 -15.64 -6.33 -2.44
CA MET A 105 -14.58 -7.33 -2.29
C MET A 105 -13.77 -7.14 -1.01
N PHE A 106 -13.50 -5.92 -0.57
CA PHE A 106 -12.85 -5.62 0.70
C PHE A 106 -13.73 -6.07 1.87
N ALA A 107 -15.03 -5.73 1.85
CA ALA A 107 -15.98 -6.18 2.86
C ALA A 107 -16.04 -7.70 2.93
N LEU A 108 -15.98 -8.41 1.80
CA LEU A 108 -15.99 -9.87 1.77
C LEU A 108 -14.66 -10.48 2.22
N LEU A 109 -13.56 -10.09 1.59
CA LEU A 109 -12.25 -10.76 1.69
C LEU A 109 -11.45 -10.35 2.93
N ASN A 110 -11.53 -9.09 3.34
CA ASN A 110 -10.81 -8.58 4.51
C ASN A 110 -11.64 -8.68 5.79
N ILE A 111 -12.96 -8.46 5.71
CA ILE A 111 -13.85 -8.42 6.89
C ILE A 111 -14.62 -9.73 7.07
N ALA A 112 -15.56 -10.03 6.17
CA ALA A 112 -16.55 -11.09 6.39
C ALA A 112 -15.93 -12.49 6.48
N ILE A 113 -15.11 -12.90 5.49
CA ILE A 113 -14.48 -14.22 5.49
C ILE A 113 -13.57 -14.41 6.70
N PRO A 114 -12.65 -13.47 7.02
CA PRO A 114 -11.77 -13.64 8.18
C PRO A 114 -12.46 -13.68 9.53
N ILE A 115 -13.65 -13.09 9.66
CA ILE A 115 -14.47 -13.19 10.88
C ILE A 115 -15.25 -14.50 10.88
N TRP A 116 -15.85 -14.87 9.75
CA TRP A 116 -16.73 -16.03 9.65
C TRP A 116 -15.98 -17.36 9.80
N VAL A 117 -14.79 -17.50 9.21
CA VAL A 117 -14.00 -18.73 9.26
C VAL A 117 -13.71 -19.19 10.70
N PRO A 118 -13.10 -18.37 11.59
CA PRO A 118 -12.85 -18.79 12.95
C PRO A 118 -14.12 -19.05 13.76
N TRP A 119 -15.12 -18.20 13.58
CA TRP A 119 -16.40 -18.33 14.27
C TRP A 119 -17.11 -19.65 13.93
N TYR A 120 -17.10 -20.04 12.65
CA TYR A 120 -17.82 -21.21 12.17
C TYR A 120 -17.01 -22.51 12.17
N CYS A 121 -15.75 -22.46 11.71
CA CYS A 121 -14.96 -23.67 11.45
C CYS A 121 -14.32 -24.29 12.70
N TRP A 122 -14.07 -23.50 13.75
CA TRP A 122 -13.50 -24.01 15.01
C TRP A 122 -14.14 -23.40 16.25
N ASN A 123 -15.37 -22.89 16.10
CA ASN A 123 -16.23 -22.44 17.20
C ASN A 123 -15.59 -21.35 18.10
N GLU A 124 -14.81 -20.44 17.50
CA GLU A 124 -14.33 -19.24 18.19
C GLU A 124 -15.50 -18.29 18.48
N THR A 125 -15.38 -17.44 19.50
CA THR A 125 -16.40 -16.41 19.74
C THR A 125 -16.43 -15.39 18.59
N LEU A 126 -17.62 -14.86 18.29
CA LEU A 126 -17.77 -13.82 17.28
C LEU A 126 -16.93 -12.57 17.62
N VAL A 127 -16.81 -12.24 18.91
CA VAL A 127 -16.02 -11.10 19.39
C VAL A 127 -14.53 -11.32 19.12
N ASN A 128 -13.97 -12.47 19.50
CA ASN A 128 -12.55 -12.76 19.23
C ASN A 128 -12.27 -12.81 17.72
N SER A 129 -13.17 -13.42 16.96
CA SER A 129 -13.09 -13.48 15.50
C SER A 129 -13.04 -12.08 14.88
N PHE A 130 -13.84 -11.14 15.36
CA PHE A 130 -13.82 -9.75 14.93
C PHE A 130 -12.55 -9.02 15.37
N VAL A 131 -12.20 -9.07 16.66
CA VAL A 131 -11.09 -8.30 17.24
C VAL A 131 -9.74 -8.79 16.71
N ILE A 132 -9.51 -10.09 16.65
CA ILE A 132 -8.21 -10.65 16.25
C ILE A 132 -8.11 -10.69 14.72
N SER A 133 -9.06 -11.34 14.06
CA SER A 133 -8.94 -11.67 12.63
C SER A 133 -9.20 -10.48 11.71
N PHE A 134 -9.96 -9.48 12.16
CA PHE A 134 -10.11 -8.22 11.44
C PHE A 134 -9.33 -7.09 12.09
N VAL A 135 -9.70 -6.62 13.28
CA VAL A 135 -9.14 -5.36 13.84
C VAL A 135 -7.63 -5.44 14.04
N MET A 136 -7.13 -6.43 14.79
CA MET A 136 -5.71 -6.59 15.08
C MET A 136 -4.91 -6.90 13.82
N ARG A 137 -5.30 -7.92 13.06
CA ARG A 137 -4.60 -8.32 11.82
C ARG A 137 -4.53 -7.15 10.82
N PHE A 138 -5.64 -6.45 10.60
CA PHE A 138 -5.69 -5.33 9.66
C PHE A 138 -4.82 -4.17 10.14
N THR A 139 -4.89 -3.82 11.43
CA THR A 139 -4.05 -2.77 12.04
C THR A 139 -2.57 -3.08 11.89
N ILE A 140 -2.15 -4.31 12.20
CA ILE A 140 -0.75 -4.75 12.05
C ILE A 140 -0.32 -4.65 10.58
N THR A 141 -1.14 -5.15 9.65
CA THR A 141 -0.85 -5.12 8.22
C THR A 141 -0.65 -3.69 7.71
N LEU A 142 -1.51 -2.76 8.14
CA LEU A 142 -1.39 -1.34 7.79
C LEU A 142 -0.11 -0.73 8.37
N ASN A 143 0.19 -0.95 9.65
CA ASN A 143 1.41 -0.41 10.27
C ASN A 143 2.68 -0.94 9.59
N ILE A 144 2.72 -2.22 9.23
CA ILE A 144 3.84 -2.79 8.46
C ILE A 144 4.02 -2.06 7.12
N ALA A 145 2.94 -1.83 6.38
CA ALA A 145 3.01 -1.09 5.12
C ALA A 145 3.47 0.36 5.34
N PHE A 146 2.96 1.02 6.37
CA PHE A 146 3.30 2.40 6.71
C PHE A 146 4.72 2.56 7.22
N CYS A 147 5.34 1.52 7.75
CA CYS A 147 6.76 1.53 8.10
C CYS A 147 7.66 1.78 6.89
N VAL A 148 7.25 1.40 5.66
CA VAL A 148 8.00 1.71 4.45
C VAL A 148 8.04 3.23 4.23
N ASN A 149 6.92 3.93 4.41
CA ASN A 149 6.85 5.38 4.24
C ASN A 149 7.56 6.15 5.37
N SER A 150 7.63 5.59 6.58
CA SER A 150 8.19 6.26 7.75
C SER A 150 9.59 5.77 8.12
N PHE A 151 9.72 4.54 8.61
CA PHE A 151 10.98 3.99 9.07
C PHE A 151 12.00 3.90 7.93
N ALA A 152 11.58 3.47 6.73
CA ALA A 152 12.47 3.35 5.57
C ALA A 152 12.81 4.68 4.89
N HIS A 153 12.45 5.82 5.50
CA HIS A 153 12.95 7.16 5.14
C HIS A 153 13.68 7.89 6.29
N LEU A 154 13.81 7.26 7.47
CA LEU A 154 14.39 7.91 8.66
C LEU A 154 15.54 7.13 9.28
N TRP A 155 15.42 5.81 9.40
CA TRP A 155 16.39 5.00 10.15
C TRP A 155 16.89 3.83 9.33
N GLY A 156 18.16 3.91 8.94
CA GLY A 156 18.82 2.90 8.13
C GLY A 156 20.06 3.44 7.43
N ASN A 157 20.65 2.63 6.55
CA ASN A 157 21.85 2.98 5.80
C ASN A 157 21.50 3.52 4.40
N LYS A 158 22.42 4.30 3.79
CA LYS A 158 22.27 4.83 2.43
C LYS A 158 23.44 4.46 1.52
N PRO A 159 23.56 3.17 1.13
CA PRO A 159 24.70 2.70 0.35
C PRO A 159 24.66 3.11 -1.13
N TYR A 160 23.50 3.46 -1.68
CA TYR A 160 23.33 3.77 -3.11
C TYR A 160 23.27 5.27 -3.38
N ASP A 161 22.40 6.00 -2.68
CA ASP A 161 22.33 7.46 -2.77
C ASP A 161 22.15 8.09 -1.38
N ARG A 162 23.14 8.89 -0.97
CA ARG A 162 23.14 9.56 0.35
C ARG A 162 22.25 10.81 0.40
N PHE A 163 21.85 11.35 -0.76
CA PHE A 163 21.13 12.62 -0.86
C PHE A 163 19.61 12.45 -0.76
N VAL A 164 19.07 11.30 -1.17
CA VAL A 164 17.66 10.93 -0.92
C VAL A 164 17.45 10.55 0.55
N LYS A 165 16.23 10.66 1.06
CA LYS A 165 15.89 10.26 2.44
C LYS A 165 15.63 8.78 2.60
N SER A 166 15.29 8.04 1.54
CA SER A 166 15.09 6.60 1.63
C SER A 166 16.35 5.88 2.14
N VAL A 167 16.14 4.85 2.96
CA VAL A 167 17.19 4.10 3.66
C VAL A 167 16.95 2.60 3.58
N GLU A 168 18.03 1.84 3.69
CA GLU A 168 17.99 0.39 3.88
C GLU A 168 17.68 0.07 5.35
N ASN A 169 16.55 -0.58 5.61
CA ASN A 169 16.13 -1.00 6.95
C ASN A 169 15.76 -2.48 6.97
N SER A 170 16.57 -3.29 7.67
CA SER A 170 16.41 -4.75 7.73
C SER A 170 15.14 -5.19 8.47
N LEU A 171 14.70 -4.47 9.50
CA LEU A 171 13.47 -4.77 10.22
C LEU A 171 12.24 -4.51 9.35
N VAL A 172 12.22 -3.38 8.62
CA VAL A 172 11.17 -3.10 7.64
C VAL A 172 11.20 -4.15 6.53
N SER A 173 12.39 -4.56 6.07
CA SER A 173 12.52 -5.59 5.03
C SER A 173 11.96 -6.93 5.50
N LEU A 174 12.23 -7.34 6.75
CA LEU A 174 11.65 -8.54 7.33
C LEU A 174 10.12 -8.45 7.43
N ALA A 175 9.60 -7.35 7.99
CA ALA A 175 8.18 -7.18 8.24
C ALA A 175 7.36 -7.01 6.94
N ALA A 176 7.88 -6.22 5.99
CA ALA A 176 7.22 -5.89 4.73
C ALA A 176 7.65 -6.81 3.57
N LEU A 177 8.23 -7.98 3.86
CA LEU A 177 8.57 -9.01 2.88
C LEU A 177 9.50 -8.54 1.75
N GLY A 178 10.53 -7.79 2.09
CA GLY A 178 11.59 -7.33 1.20
C GLY A 178 11.51 -5.86 0.79
N GLU A 179 10.49 -5.13 1.24
CA GLU A 179 10.24 -3.73 0.83
C GLU A 179 11.04 -2.69 1.65
N GLY A 180 11.88 -3.12 2.58
CA GLY A 180 12.72 -2.25 3.42
C GLY A 180 14.08 -1.89 2.81
N PHE A 181 14.42 -2.43 1.63
CA PHE A 181 15.61 -2.03 0.87
C PHE A 181 15.32 -0.78 0.05
N HIS A 182 15.00 0.31 0.75
CA HIS A 182 14.31 1.47 0.17
C HIS A 182 15.25 2.51 -0.44
N ASN A 183 16.54 2.50 -0.10
CA ASN A 183 17.53 3.36 -0.74
C ASN A 183 17.90 2.85 -2.14
N TYR A 184 17.89 1.54 -2.32
CA TYR A 184 18.06 0.91 -3.63
C TYR A 184 16.85 1.13 -4.55
N HIS A 185 15.65 0.96 -3.97
CA HIS A 185 14.37 0.98 -4.66
C HIS A 185 13.96 2.38 -5.16
#